data_AF-A0A6L8EKQ9-F1
#
_entry.id   AF-A0A6L8EKQ9-F1
#
_cell.length_a   1.000
_cell.length_b   1.000
_cell.length_c   1.000
_cell.angle_alpha   90.00
_cell.angle_beta   90.00
_cell.angle_gamma   90.00
#
_symmetry.space_group_name_H-M   'P 1'
#
loop_
_entity.id
_entity.type
_entity.pdbx_description
1 polymer ?
#
loop_
_entity_poly.entity_id
_entity_poly.type
_entity_poly.pdbx_seq_one_letter_code
_entity_poly.pdbx_strand_id
1 'polypeptide(L)'
;MSEALVIVVMASNGHVRDLLPKSGAVDPEKEFAMRYEIIDKNARSVDAIARALKKSDVLYLATDPDREGEAISWHLFELLRERGALKRKEVKRVVFHEVTKNAVLRAIDNPGELSWDLINA
;
A
#
# COMPACT_ATOMS: atom_id res chain seq x y z
N MET A 1 -32.30 -1.82 -0.28
CA MET A 1 -31.51 -0.60 -0.01
C MET A 1 -30.08 -1.06 0.07
N SER A 2 -29.21 -0.70 -0.88
CA SER A 2 -27.79 -1.04 -0.75
C SER A 2 -27.23 -0.24 0.43
N GLU A 3 -26.59 -0.90 1.38
CA GLU A 3 -25.86 -0.21 2.43
C GLU A 3 -24.82 0.73 1.79
N ALA A 4 -24.76 1.97 2.27
CA ALA A 4 -23.76 2.91 1.79
C ALA A 4 -22.37 2.43 2.23
N LEU A 5 -21.48 2.22 1.27
CA LEU A 5 -20.09 1.88 1.55
C LEU A 5 -19.43 3.05 2.32
N VAL A 6 -19.09 2.83 3.59
CA VAL A 6 -18.37 3.82 4.39
C VAL A 6 -16.87 3.64 4.15
N ILE A 7 -16.24 4.64 3.53
CA ILE A 7 -14.81 4.65 3.25
C ILE A 7 -14.10 5.64 4.17
N VAL A 8 -13.03 5.20 4.80
CA VAL A 8 -12.08 6.07 5.51
C VAL A 8 -10.84 6.25 4.64
N VAL A 9 -10.53 7.50 4.28
CA VAL A 9 -9.37 7.84 3.44
C VAL A 9 -8.22 8.27 4.34
N MET A 10 -7.03 7.70 4.14
CA MET A 10 -5.82 8.01 4.91
C MET A 10 -4.62 8.16 3.97
N ALA A 11 -3.75 9.13 4.24
CA ALA A 11 -2.52 9.34 3.48
C ALA A 11 -1.35 8.58 4.11
N SER A 12 -0.53 7.92 3.28
CA SER A 12 0.76 7.34 3.69
C SER A 12 1.86 8.39 3.85
N ASN A 13 1.68 9.57 3.22
CA ASN A 13 2.68 10.63 3.05
C ASN A 13 3.89 10.20 2.22
N GLY A 14 3.63 9.48 1.12
CA GLY A 14 4.65 8.97 0.18
C GLY A 14 5.19 7.60 0.59
N HIS A 15 6.48 7.37 0.34
CA HIS A 15 7.19 6.15 0.74
C HIS A 15 7.09 5.91 2.24
N VAL A 16 6.81 4.66 2.64
CA VAL A 16 6.71 4.27 4.06
C VAL A 16 7.93 3.48 4.53
N ARG A 17 8.74 3.00 3.60
CA ARG A 17 9.98 2.29 3.84
C ARG A 17 11.06 2.80 2.90
N ASP A 18 12.31 2.65 3.31
CA ASP A 18 13.51 2.91 2.51
C ASP A 18 14.51 1.77 2.70
N LEU A 19 15.50 1.65 1.83
CA LEU A 19 16.62 0.73 2.00
C LEU A 19 17.38 1.06 3.29
N LEU A 20 17.87 0.02 3.97
CA LEU A 20 18.74 0.24 5.12
C LEU A 20 19.97 1.10 4.72
N PRO A 21 20.29 2.19 5.43
CA PRO A 21 21.30 3.17 5.02
C PRO A 21 22.77 2.69 5.18
N LYS A 22 23.00 1.42 5.52
CA LYS A 22 24.33 0.83 5.78
C LYS A 22 24.57 -0.39 4.91
N SER A 23 25.81 -0.91 4.92
CA SER A 23 26.15 -2.15 4.23
C SER A 23 25.22 -3.31 4.62
N GLY A 24 24.82 -4.11 3.63
CA GLY A 24 23.91 -5.24 3.83
C GLY A 24 22.43 -4.98 3.54
N ALA A 25 22.09 -3.83 2.94
CA ALA A 25 20.73 -3.54 2.45
C ALA A 25 20.29 -4.45 1.29
N VAL A 26 21.26 -5.01 0.54
CA VAL A 26 21.03 -5.98 -0.52
C VAL A 26 21.83 -7.23 -0.17
N ASP A 27 21.20 -8.40 -0.26
CA ASP A 27 21.81 -9.72 0.00
C ASP A 27 22.04 -10.44 -1.34
N PRO A 28 23.25 -10.35 -1.95
CA PRO A 28 23.52 -10.94 -3.27
C PRO A 28 23.42 -12.46 -3.29
N GLU A 29 23.60 -13.10 -2.12
CA GLU A 29 23.51 -14.56 -1.97
C GLU A 29 22.06 -15.06 -1.90
N LYS A 30 21.09 -14.14 -1.76
CA LYS A 30 19.65 -14.44 -1.68
C LYS A 30 18.88 -13.72 -2.76
N GLU A 31 19.24 -13.95 -4.02
CA GLU A 31 18.56 -13.36 -5.18
C GLU A 31 18.42 -11.82 -5.07
N PHE A 32 19.46 -11.17 -4.54
CA PHE A 32 19.47 -9.72 -4.29
C PHE A 32 18.36 -9.24 -3.35
N ALA A 33 17.93 -10.08 -2.39
CA ALA A 33 16.90 -9.72 -1.42
C ALA A 33 17.23 -8.40 -0.72
N MET A 34 16.29 -7.47 -0.79
CA MET A 34 16.43 -6.13 -0.24
C MET A 34 15.89 -6.07 1.20
N ARG A 35 16.60 -5.35 2.06
CA ARG A 35 16.22 -5.08 3.44
C ARG A 35 15.83 -3.62 3.58
N TYR A 36 14.62 -3.44 4.08
CA TYR A 36 14.02 -2.13 4.24
C TYR A 36 13.79 -1.78 5.71
N GLU A 37 13.85 -0.50 6.03
CA GLU A 37 13.41 0.07 7.30
C GLU A 37 12.26 1.04 7.11
N ILE A 38 11.46 1.26 8.15
CA ILE A 38 10.38 2.24 8.13
C ILE A 38 11.00 3.63 8.13
N ILE A 39 10.47 4.53 7.31
CA ILE A 39 10.85 5.94 7.37
C ILE A 39 10.20 6.57 8.60
N ASP A 40 11.00 6.98 9.58
CA ASP A 40 10.54 7.52 10.88
C ASP A 40 9.47 8.61 10.75
N LYS A 41 9.63 9.53 9.78
CA LYS A 41 8.69 10.63 9.54
C LYS A 41 7.27 10.13 9.19
N ASN A 42 7.16 8.95 8.59
CA ASN A 42 5.92 8.35 8.12
C ASN A 42 5.43 7.20 9.02
N ALA A 43 6.17 6.82 10.06
CA ALA A 43 5.79 5.75 10.99
C ALA A 43 4.42 6.01 11.66
N ARG A 44 4.13 7.27 12.02
CA ARG A 44 2.83 7.65 12.60
C ARG A 44 1.65 7.39 11.65
N SER A 45 1.84 7.62 10.35
CA SER A 45 0.82 7.36 9.33
C SER A 45 0.56 5.87 9.18
N VAL A 46 1.62 5.06 9.12
CA VAL A 46 1.51 3.59 9.08
C VAL A 46 0.75 3.07 10.32
N ASP A 47 1.07 3.57 11.50
CA ASP A 47 0.39 3.15 12.73
C ASP A 47 -1.09 3.54 12.74
N ALA A 48 -1.41 4.72 12.20
CA ALA A 48 -2.79 5.15 12.07
C ALA A 48 -3.58 4.26 11.09
N ILE A 49 -2.99 3.91 9.95
CA ILE A 49 -3.56 2.98 8.97
C ILE A 49 -3.79 1.60 9.61
N ALA A 50 -2.76 1.05 10.29
CA ALA A 50 -2.87 -0.24 10.96
C ALA A 50 -3.96 -0.26 12.05
N ARG A 51 -4.17 0.86 12.75
CA ARG A 51 -5.28 1.00 13.72
C ARG A 51 -6.64 1.05 13.03
N ALA A 52 -6.78 1.80 11.94
CA ALA A 52 -8.02 1.89 11.18
C ALA A 52 -8.45 0.52 10.63
N LEU A 53 -7.49 -0.27 10.13
CA LEU A 53 -7.73 -1.62 9.59
C LEU A 53 -8.36 -2.59 10.60
N LYS A 54 -8.24 -2.35 11.91
CA LYS A 54 -8.94 -3.17 12.92
C LYS A 54 -10.46 -3.09 12.78
N LYS A 55 -10.98 -2.00 12.20
CA LYS A 55 -12.41 -1.72 12.01
C LYS A 55 -12.86 -1.78 10.54
N SER A 56 -11.98 -2.19 9.63
CA SER A 56 -12.25 -2.22 8.19
C SER A 56 -12.06 -3.62 7.66
N ASP A 57 -12.89 -4.07 6.73
CA ASP A 57 -12.76 -5.42 6.13
C ASP A 57 -11.86 -5.43 4.90
N VAL A 58 -11.78 -4.30 4.20
CA VAL A 58 -11.05 -4.13 2.93
C VAL A 58 -10.05 -2.99 3.03
N LEU A 59 -8.84 -3.20 2.51
CA LEU A 59 -7.82 -2.19 2.26
C LEU A 59 -7.77 -1.88 0.76
N TYR A 60 -8.06 -0.64 0.38
CA TYR A 60 -7.84 -0.14 -0.97
C TYR A 60 -6.52 0.63 -1.03
N LEU A 61 -5.64 0.23 -1.94
CA LEU A 61 -4.38 0.88 -2.27
C LEU A 61 -4.59 1.75 -3.52
N ALA A 62 -4.56 3.07 -3.33
CA ALA A 62 -4.99 4.05 -4.35
C ALA A 62 -3.89 5.08 -4.68
N THR A 63 -2.64 4.62 -4.77
CA THR A 63 -1.51 5.44 -5.23
C THR A 63 -1.58 5.67 -6.73
N ASP A 64 -0.76 6.61 -7.22
CA ASP A 64 -0.65 6.93 -8.64
C ASP A 64 -0.36 5.67 -9.50
N PRO A 65 -0.86 5.63 -10.74
CA PRO A 65 -0.77 4.46 -11.61
C PRO A 65 0.56 4.41 -12.39
N ASP A 66 1.66 4.55 -11.66
CA ASP A 66 3.02 4.46 -12.18
C ASP A 66 3.88 3.54 -11.31
N ARG A 67 5.16 3.41 -11.68
CA ARG A 67 6.12 2.56 -11.00
C ARG A 67 6.32 2.97 -9.52
N GLU A 68 6.38 4.27 -9.25
CA GLU A 68 6.63 4.78 -7.89
C GLU A 68 5.41 4.54 -6.99
N GLY A 69 4.22 4.84 -7.50
CA GLY A 69 2.97 4.55 -6.80
C GLY A 69 2.82 3.07 -6.51
N GLU A 70 3.15 2.19 -7.46
CA GLU A 70 3.08 0.75 -7.24
C GLU A 70 4.05 0.28 -6.15
N ALA A 71 5.28 0.79 -6.15
CA ALA A 71 6.27 0.51 -5.12
C ALA A 71 5.81 0.99 -3.72
N ILE A 72 5.20 2.19 -3.62
CA ILE A 72 4.63 2.70 -2.37
C ILE A 72 3.52 1.78 -1.86
N SER A 73 2.60 1.38 -2.75
CA SER A 73 1.50 0.48 -2.41
C SER A 73 2.00 -0.88 -1.95
N TRP A 74 2.98 -1.45 -2.65
CA TRP A 74 3.64 -2.69 -2.24
C TRP A 74 4.34 -2.57 -0.89
N HIS A 75 5.09 -1.48 -0.65
CA HIS A 75 5.77 -1.28 0.62
C HIS A 75 4.82 -1.18 1.80
N LEU A 76 3.69 -0.49 1.64
CA LEU A 76 2.66 -0.40 2.67
C LEU A 76 1.98 -1.76 2.91
N PHE A 77 1.65 -2.49 1.84
CA PHE A 77 1.07 -3.82 1.92
C PHE A 77 1.95 -4.78 2.73
N GLU A 78 3.22 -4.92 2.34
CA GLU A 78 4.18 -5.81 2.99
C GLU A 78 4.38 -5.44 4.47
N LEU A 79 4.53 -4.15 4.77
CA LEU A 79 4.71 -3.68 6.14
C LEU A 79 3.49 -3.98 7.03
N LEU A 80 2.28 -3.81 6.50
CA LEU A 80 1.04 -4.16 7.21
C LEU A 80 0.88 -5.68 7.35
N ARG A 81 1.30 -6.46 6.34
CA ARG A 81 1.32 -7.92 6.37
C ARG A 81 2.25 -8.46 7.45
N GLU A 82 3.49 -7.97 7.50
CA GLU A 82 4.52 -8.33 8.50
C GLU A 82 4.04 -8.02 9.93
N ARG A 83 3.32 -6.91 10.12
CA ARG A 83 2.70 -6.53 11.40
C ARG A 83 1.44 -7.36 11.74
N GLY A 84 0.99 -8.23 10.85
CA GLY A 84 -0.23 -9.02 11.00
C GLY A 84 -1.53 -8.20 10.93
N ALA A 85 -1.47 -6.95 10.46
CA ALA A 85 -2.63 -6.06 10.36
C ALA A 85 -3.60 -6.47 9.24
N LEU A 86 -3.14 -7.27 8.28
CA LEU A 86 -3.93 -7.76 7.14
C LEU A 86 -4.59 -9.13 7.38
N LYS A 87 -4.51 -9.69 8.60
CA LYS A 87 -5.14 -10.98 8.90
C LYS A 87 -6.65 -10.90 8.65
N ARG A 88 -7.15 -11.76 7.75
CA ARG A 88 -8.56 -11.83 7.33
C ARG A 88 -9.09 -10.51 6.75
N LYS A 89 -8.21 -9.75 6.09
CA LYS A 89 -8.56 -8.52 5.36
C LYS A 89 -8.40 -8.76 3.88
N GLU A 90 -9.31 -8.22 3.09
CA GLU A 90 -9.15 -8.16 1.64
C GLU A 90 -8.28 -6.96 1.28
N VAL A 91 -7.40 -7.12 0.29
CA VAL A 91 -6.55 -6.03 -0.21
C VAL A 91 -6.80 -5.87 -1.69
N LYS A 92 -7.02 -4.62 -2.12
CA LYS A 92 -7.39 -4.26 -3.50
C LYS A 92 -6.53 -3.12 -3.99
N ARG A 93 -6.09 -3.18 -5.25
CA ARG A 93 -5.42 -2.07 -5.94
C ARG A 93 -6.43 -1.29 -6.76
N VAL A 94 -6.50 0.03 -6.57
CA VAL A 94 -7.45 0.92 -7.25
C VAL A 94 -6.66 1.93 -8.05
N VAL A 95 -6.88 1.98 -9.36
CA VAL A 95 -6.16 2.84 -10.30
C VAL A 95 -7.15 3.80 -10.96
N PHE A 96 -6.83 5.08 -10.96
CA PHE A 96 -7.51 6.12 -11.72
C PHE A 96 -6.50 7.16 -12.20
N HIS A 97 -6.77 7.77 -13.35
CA HIS A 97 -5.90 8.77 -13.98
C HIS A 97 -6.40 10.20 -13.79
N GLU A 98 -7.52 10.37 -13.10
CA GLU A 98 -8.12 11.65 -12.78
C GLU A 98 -8.90 11.56 -11.47
N VAL A 99 -8.91 12.66 -10.70
CA VAL A 99 -9.60 12.73 -9.41
C VAL A 99 -11.02 13.27 -9.60
N THR A 100 -11.83 12.53 -10.35
CA THR A 100 -13.27 12.82 -10.52
C THR A 100 -14.11 11.78 -9.81
N LYS A 101 -15.31 12.16 -9.34
CA LYS A 101 -16.23 11.25 -8.64
C LYS A 101 -16.45 9.95 -9.43
N ASN A 102 -16.69 10.07 -10.74
CA ASN A 102 -16.96 8.92 -11.59
C ASN A 102 -15.74 8.03 -11.79
N ALA A 103 -14.55 8.60 -11.94
CA ALA A 103 -13.33 7.81 -12.08
C ALA A 103 -13.02 7.02 -10.81
N VAL A 104 -13.10 7.67 -9.64
CA VAL A 104 -12.85 7.03 -8.34
C VAL A 104 -13.85 5.92 -8.06
N LEU A 105 -15.16 6.16 -8.28
CA LEU A 105 -16.19 5.13 -8.05
C LEU A 105 -15.99 3.93 -8.98
N ARG A 106 -15.75 4.14 -10.29
CA ARG A 106 -15.48 3.04 -11.23
C ARG A 106 -14.27 2.21 -10.83
N ALA A 107 -13.21 2.87 -10.34
CA ALA A 107 -11.99 2.19 -9.92
C ALA A 107 -12.18 1.36 -8.64
N ILE A 108 -13.02 1.83 -7.71
CA ILE A 108 -13.41 1.06 -6.51
C ILE A 108 -14.30 -0.13 -6.89
N ASP A 109 -15.20 0.03 -7.86
CA ASP A 109 -16.09 -1.04 -8.33
C ASP A 109 -15.35 -2.11 -9.15
N ASN A 110 -14.19 -1.77 -9.74
CA ASN A 110 -13.36 -2.67 -10.56
C ASN A 110 -11.91 -2.67 -10.08
N PRO A 111 -11.63 -3.13 -8.85
CA PRO A 111 -10.28 -3.13 -8.33
C PRO A 111 -9.44 -4.23 -8.99
N GLY A 112 -8.15 -3.96 -9.14
CA GLY A 112 -7.15 -4.93 -9.56
C GLY A 112 -6.32 -5.47 -8.39
N GLU A 113 -5.20 -6.07 -8.75
CA GLU A 113 -4.13 -6.51 -7.85
C GLU A 113 -2.88 -5.66 -8.04
N LEU A 114 -1.91 -5.81 -7.14
CA LEU A 114 -0.60 -5.19 -7.30
C LEU A 114 0.10 -5.73 -8.54
N SER A 115 0.70 -4.85 -9.33
CA SER A 115 1.46 -5.20 -10.54
C SER A 115 2.90 -5.53 -10.19
N TRP A 116 3.25 -6.81 -10.22
CA TRP A 116 4.64 -7.27 -10.02
C TRP A 116 5.59 -6.76 -11.09
N ASP A 117 5.12 -6.55 -12.32
CA ASP A 117 5.93 -5.99 -13.39
C ASP A 117 6.34 -4.55 -13.07
N LEU A 118 5.43 -3.74 -12.51
CA LEU A 118 5.74 -2.37 -12.08
C LEU A 118 6.59 -2.34 -10.80
N ILE A 119 6.36 -3.26 -9.87
CA ILE A 119 7.15 -3.35 -8.63
C ILE A 119 8.61 -3.72 -8.94
N ASN A 120 8.84 -4.60 -9.91
CA ASN A 120 10.16 -5.15 -10.23
C ASN A 120 10.89 -4.41 -11.38
N ALA A 121 10.27 -3.39 -11.98
CA ALA A 121 10.82 -2.61 -13.08
C ALA A 121 11.97 -1.67 -12.69
#